data_AF-A0A1Y2TVU6-F1
#
_entry.id   AF-A0A1Y2TVU6-F1
#
_cell.length_a   1.000
_cell.length_b   1.000
_cell.length_c   1.000
_cell.angle_alpha   90.00
_cell.angle_beta   90.00
_cell.angle_gamma   90.00
#
_symmetry.space_group_name_H-M   'P 1'
#
loop_
_entity.id
_entity.type
_entity.pdbx_description
1 polymer ?
#
loop_
_entity_poly.entity_id
_entity_poly.type
_entity_poly.pdbx_seq_one_letter_code
_entity_poly.pdbx_strand_id
1 'polypeptide(L)'
;MAKPRKAIEFFDAGLEIYPSSKIRHFEALAKRTGIPCSEMLFFDDESRNRDTESLGVTMWLVRDGITWKFALQSVVVERLDHDG
;
A
#
# COMPACT_ATOMS: atom_id res chain seq x y z
N MET A 1 -0.22 31.03 11.03
CA MET A 1 -0.64 29.98 10.09
C MET A 1 0.47 28.93 10.01
N ALA A 2 0.16 27.64 10.03
CA ALA A 2 1.17 26.60 9.89
C ALA A 2 1.79 26.67 8.48
N LYS A 3 3.10 26.42 8.38
CA LYS A 3 3.81 26.37 7.10
C LYS A 3 3.29 25.18 6.28
N PRO A 4 3.05 25.34 4.97
CA PRO A 4 2.67 24.21 4.12
C PRO A 4 3.76 23.13 4.13
N ARG A 5 3.35 21.88 4.37
CA ARG A 5 4.22 20.70 4.29
C ARG A 5 4.29 20.21 2.85
N LYS A 6 5.44 19.68 2.45
CA LYS A 6 5.56 19.03 1.12
C LYS A 6 4.83 17.70 1.16
N ALA A 7 4.18 17.31 0.07
CA ALA A 7 3.47 16.02 -0.03
C ALA A 7 4.37 14.82 0.34
N ILE A 8 5.65 14.90 -0.01
CA ILE A 8 6.63 13.85 0.28
C ILE A 8 6.85 13.62 1.78
N GLU A 9 6.58 14.62 2.61
CA GLU A 9 6.76 14.57 4.06
C GLU A 9 5.61 13.84 4.78
N PHE A 10 4.59 13.37 4.06
CA PHE A 10 3.50 12.57 4.63
C PHE A 10 3.75 11.06 4.58
N PHE A 11 4.82 10.61 3.92
CA PHE A 11 5.12 9.19 3.73
C PHE A 11 6.17 8.69 4.74
N ASP A 12 5.73 8.38 5.95
CA ASP A 12 6.61 7.99 7.07
C ASP A 12 7.32 6.63 6.85
N ALA A 13 6.75 5.76 6.02
CA ALA A 13 7.32 4.45 5.68
C ALA A 13 8.51 4.51 4.70
N GLY A 14 8.87 5.70 4.20
CA GLY A 14 9.84 5.88 3.12
C GLY A 14 9.29 5.53 1.73
N LEU A 15 10.14 5.60 0.71
CA LEU A 15 9.74 5.48 -0.70
C LEU A 15 10.54 4.40 -1.42
N GLU A 16 9.86 3.50 -2.12
CA GLU A 16 10.46 2.52 -3.03
C GLU A 16 10.09 2.90 -4.48
N ILE A 17 10.83 3.87 -5.06
CA ILE A 17 10.58 4.40 -6.40
C ILE A 17 11.80 4.16 -7.28
N TYR A 18 11.87 2.98 -7.89
CA TYR A 18 12.90 2.58 -8.84
C TYR A 18 12.42 1.38 -9.68
N PRO A 19 13.04 1.09 -10.83
CA PRO A 19 12.67 -0.07 -11.64
C PRO A 19 12.98 -1.40 -10.93
N SER A 20 11.95 -2.13 -10.51
CA SER A 20 12.03 -3.50 -9.99
C SER A 20 10.64 -4.14 -9.91
N SER A 21 10.54 -5.36 -9.37
CA SER A 21 9.25 -5.97 -9.04
C SER A 21 8.65 -5.31 -7.80
N LYS A 22 7.32 -5.28 -7.71
CA LYS A 22 6.62 -4.80 -6.50
C LYS A 22 6.89 -5.71 -5.30
N ILE A 23 7.14 -6.99 -5.52
CA ILE A 23 7.63 -7.93 -4.49
C ILE A 23 8.85 -7.34 -3.77
N ARG A 24 9.87 -6.91 -4.51
CA ARG A 24 11.09 -6.33 -3.91
C ARG A 24 10.82 -5.04 -3.14
N HIS A 25 9.90 -4.22 -3.63
CA HIS A 25 9.51 -2.98 -2.96
C HIS A 25 8.83 -3.29 -1.61
N PHE A 26 7.90 -4.26 -1.59
CA PHE A 26 7.22 -4.68 -0.37
C PHE A 26 8.16 -5.35 0.64
N GLU A 27 9.10 -6.19 0.20
CA GLU A 27 10.13 -6.76 1.08
C GLU A 27 11.00 -5.65 1.72
N ALA A 28 11.38 -4.63 0.95
CA ALA A 28 12.14 -3.49 1.46
C ALA A 28 11.33 -2.66 2.46
N LEU A 29 10.05 -2.42 2.18
CA LEU A 29 9.13 -1.72 3.09
C LEU A 29 8.93 -2.49 4.39
N ALA A 30 8.65 -3.80 4.31
CA ALA A 30 8.49 -4.66 5.48
C ALA A 30 9.76 -4.69 6.33
N LYS A 31 10.93 -4.84 5.69
CA LYS A 31 12.23 -4.79 6.40
C LYS A 31 12.47 -3.44 7.07
N ARG A 32 12.12 -2.33 6.43
CA ARG A 32 12.36 -0.97 6.96
C ARG A 32 11.40 -0.62 8.09
N THR A 33 10.12 -0.97 7.95
CA THR A 33 9.06 -0.57 8.89
C THR A 33 8.88 -1.58 10.02
N GLY A 34 9.28 -2.84 9.83
CA GLY A 34 8.97 -3.94 10.73
C GLY A 34 7.52 -4.44 10.64
N ILE A 35 6.71 -3.86 9.75
CA ILE A 35 5.31 -4.25 9.54
C ILE A 35 5.28 -5.46 8.59
N PRO A 36 4.58 -6.55 8.93
CA PRO A 36 4.38 -7.67 8.03
C PRO A 36 3.66 -7.26 6.75
N CYS A 37 4.02 -7.85 5.60
CA CYS A 37 3.31 -7.60 4.35
C CYS A 37 1.81 -7.94 4.43
N SER A 38 1.41 -8.87 5.31
CA SER A 38 0.01 -9.21 5.57
C SER A 38 -0.83 -8.07 6.16
N GLU A 39 -0.20 -7.05 6.72
CA GLU A 39 -0.85 -5.87 7.28
C GLU A 39 -0.79 -4.66 6.32
N MET A 40 -0.50 -4.89 5.04
CA MET A 40 -0.33 -3.83 4.04
C MET A 40 -1.43 -3.86 2.96
N LEU A 41 -2.07 -2.70 2.76
CA LEU A 41 -2.91 -2.43 1.60
C LEU A 41 -2.09 -1.91 0.43
N PHE A 42 -2.42 -2.41 -0.76
CA PHE A 42 -1.79 -1.98 -1.99
C PHE A 42 -2.82 -1.64 -3.07
N PHE A 43 -2.78 -0.41 -3.56
CA PHE A 43 -3.63 0.05 -4.65
C PHE A 43 -2.78 0.30 -5.89
N ASP A 44 -3.10 -0.39 -6.98
CA ASP A 44 -2.35 -0.28 -8.25
C ASP A 44 -3.30 -0.62 -9.41
N ASP A 45 -3.05 -0.03 -10.58
CA ASP A 45 -3.86 -0.21 -11.78
C ASP A 45 -3.36 -1.37 -12.66
N GLU A 46 -2.16 -1.90 -12.39
CA GLU A 46 -1.56 -3.01 -13.12
C GLU A 46 -1.86 -4.36 -12.46
N SER A 47 -2.77 -5.13 -13.07
CA SER A 47 -3.19 -6.45 -12.59
C SER A 47 -2.06 -7.47 -12.38
N ARG A 48 -0.93 -7.34 -13.09
CA ARG A 48 0.24 -8.21 -12.91
C ARG A 48 0.86 -8.09 -11.52
N ASN A 49 0.71 -6.94 -10.86
CA ASN A 49 1.24 -6.71 -9.51
C ASN A 49 0.46 -7.46 -8.41
N ARG A 50 -0.56 -8.26 -8.78
CA ARG A 50 -1.23 -9.21 -7.89
C ARG A 50 -0.30 -10.29 -7.34
N ASP A 51 0.84 -10.52 -7.99
CA ASP A 51 1.89 -11.39 -7.45
C ASP A 51 2.35 -11.00 -6.04
N THR A 52 2.19 -9.74 -5.63
CA THR A 52 2.43 -9.27 -4.25
C THR A 52 1.55 -9.94 -3.19
N GLU A 53 0.37 -10.46 -3.55
CA GLU A 53 -0.50 -11.23 -2.64
C GLU A 53 0.21 -12.50 -2.14
N SER A 54 1.22 -13.01 -2.84
CA SER A 54 2.06 -14.12 -2.36
C SER A 54 2.89 -13.78 -1.11
N LEU A 55 3.08 -12.48 -0.81
CA LEU A 55 3.71 -12.00 0.42
C LEU A 55 2.69 -11.75 1.54
N GLY A 56 1.38 -11.88 1.26
CA GLY A 56 0.28 -11.54 2.18
C GLY A 56 -0.32 -10.15 1.96
N VAL A 57 0.24 -9.33 1.07
CA VAL A 57 -0.30 -7.99 0.77
C VAL A 57 -1.75 -8.08 0.28
N THR A 58 -2.62 -7.20 0.76
CA THR A 58 -4.00 -7.09 0.26
C THR A 58 -4.05 -6.11 -0.92
N MET A 59 -4.14 -6.64 -2.15
CA MET A 59 -4.14 -5.82 -3.36
C MET A 59 -5.55 -5.43 -3.83
N TRP A 60 -5.75 -4.14 -4.06
CA TRP A 60 -6.92 -3.56 -4.72
C TRP A 60 -6.55 -3.06 -6.12
N LEU A 61 -7.13 -3.69 -7.14
CA LEU A 61 -6.98 -3.26 -8.53
C LEU A 61 -7.85 -2.02 -8.80
N VAL A 62 -7.22 -0.87 -9.05
CA VAL A 62 -7.89 0.43 -9.21
C VAL A 62 -7.69 1.01 -10.62
N ARG A 63 -8.48 0.52 -11.59
CA ARG A 63 -8.32 0.86 -13.02
C ARG A 63 -8.43 2.36 -13.33
N ASP A 64 -9.25 3.09 -12.58
CA ASP A 64 -9.50 4.53 -12.79
C ASP A 64 -8.89 5.40 -11.69
N GLY A 65 -7.87 4.87 -11.01
CA GLY A 65 -7.25 5.51 -9.86
C GLY A 65 -8.09 5.43 -8.57
N ILE A 66 -7.53 5.98 -7.49
CA ILE A 66 -8.12 5.92 -6.17
C ILE A 66 -9.09 7.08 -5.97
N THR A 67 -10.29 6.78 -5.46
CA THR A 67 -11.21 7.79 -4.91
C THR A 67 -11.25 7.69 -3.39
N TRP A 68 -11.70 8.76 -2.72
CA TRP A 68 -11.89 8.75 -1.27
C TRP A 68 -12.82 7.63 -0.80
N LYS A 69 -13.89 7.37 -1.55
CA LYS A 69 -14.83 6.29 -1.26
C LYS A 69 -14.13 4.92 -1.30
N PHE A 70 -13.32 4.66 -2.33
CA PHE A 70 -12.59 3.40 -2.45
C PHE A 70 -11.56 3.22 -1.34
N ALA A 71 -10.77 4.26 -1.05
CA ALA A 71 -9.77 4.21 0.01
C ALA A 71 -10.38 3.94 1.39
N LEU A 72 -11.52 4.56 1.71
CA LEU A 72 -12.22 4.30 2.96
C LEU A 72 -12.79 2.88 3.02
N GLN A 73 -13.42 2.42 1.92
CA GLN A 73 -14.02 1.10 1.87
C GLN A 73 -12.98 0.00 2.06
N SER A 74 -11.83 0.09 1.40
CA SER A 74 -10.76 -0.91 1.53
C SER A 74 -10.21 -1.02 2.95
N VAL A 75 -10.02 0.12 3.64
CA VAL A 75 -9.54 0.14 5.03
C VAL A 75 -10.56 -0.49 5.98
N VAL A 76 -11.85 -0.24 5.75
CA VAL A 76 -12.91 -0.85 6.56
C VAL A 76 -13.00 -2.35 6.31
N VAL A 77 -12.95 -2.80 5.06
CA VAL A 77 -13.03 -4.23 4.70
C VAL A 77 -11.87 -5.00 5.30
N GLU A 78 -10.64 -4.54 5.07
CA GLU A 78 -9.45 -5.24 5.61
C GLU A 78 -9.47 -5.31 7.13
N ARG A 79 -9.97 -4.27 7.80
CA ARG A 79 -10.10 -4.27 9.26
C ARG A 79 -11.11 -5.32 9.75
N LEU A 80 -12.21 -5.54 9.03
CA LEU A 80 -13.18 -6.59 9.38
C LEU A 80 -12.61 -7.99 9.15
N ASP A 81 -11.74 -8.16 8.15
CA ASP A 81 -11.12 -9.46 7.84
C ASP A 81 -10.00 -9.84 8.84
N HIS A 82 -9.33 -8.86 9.47
CA HIS A 82 -8.27 -9.11 10.46
C HIS A 82 -8.77 -9.36 11.90
N ASP A 83 -9.98 -8.93 12.24
CA ASP A 83 -10.55 -9.07 13.59
C ASP A 83 -11.40 -10.37 13.76
N GLY A 84 -11.28 -11.33 12.82
CA GLY A 84 -12.04 -12.59 12.75
C GLY A 84 -11.30 -13.85 13.15
#